data_AF-A0A3A8GH70-F1
#
_entry.id   AF-A0A3A8GH70-F1
#
_cell.length_a   1.000
_cell.length_b   1.000
_cell.length_c   1.000
_cell.angle_alpha   90.00
_cell.angle_beta   90.00
_cell.angle_gamma   90.00
#
_symmetry.space_group_name_H-M   'P 1'
#
loop_
_entity.id
_entity.type
_entity.pdbx_description
1 polymer ?
#
loop_
_entity_poly.entity_id
_entity_poly.type
_entity_poly.pdbx_seq_one_letter_code
_entity_poly.pdbx_strand_id
1 'polypeptide(L)'
;MTDGPSWRGNWPARLYERVRELGYSSLTAFAESRPTASLVELAEVLGQGDIAGVQVFRGLVEEAERAHQVTRLVRSQFVRELSEGLPQGWPPVLDDETRMDVALVLGSWFGFTPVTHQARVRQANAELFAHPPPAGWRPLGPDDELLRTLLPDEEA
;
A
#
# COMPACT_ATOMS: atom_id res chain seq x y z
N MET A 1 3.05 2.64 -23.04
CA MET A 1 3.42 4.03 -22.68
C MET A 1 4.65 3.94 -21.77
N THR A 2 5.84 4.27 -22.26
CA THR A 2 7.11 4.03 -21.51
C THR A 2 8.20 5.09 -21.72
N ASP A 3 7.93 6.23 -22.37
CA ASP A 3 8.96 7.25 -22.65
C ASP A 3 8.80 8.55 -21.84
N GLY A 4 8.35 8.44 -20.58
CA GLY A 4 8.32 9.55 -19.63
C GLY A 4 9.68 9.79 -18.96
N PRO A 5 9.95 11.01 -18.46
CA PRO A 5 11.21 11.33 -17.75
C PRO A 5 11.50 10.40 -16.57
N SER A 6 10.48 9.83 -15.94
CA SER A 6 10.63 8.92 -14.80
C SER A 6 11.39 7.64 -15.14
N TRP A 7 11.31 7.16 -16.37
CA TRP A 7 11.97 5.91 -16.81
C TRP A 7 13.36 6.12 -17.42
N ARG A 8 13.84 7.36 -17.49
CA ARG A 8 15.16 7.66 -18.05
C ARG A 8 16.27 7.30 -17.06
N GLY A 9 17.35 6.71 -17.58
CA GLY A 9 18.55 6.39 -16.80
C GLY A 9 18.33 5.36 -15.69
N ASN A 10 19.21 5.37 -14.68
CA ASN A 10 19.15 4.46 -13.54
C ASN A 10 18.15 4.99 -12.49
N TRP A 11 16.85 4.87 -12.78
CA TRP A 11 15.81 5.33 -11.87
C TRP A 11 15.86 4.69 -10.47
N PRO A 12 16.25 3.41 -10.26
CA PRO A 12 16.39 2.87 -8.91
C PRO A 12 17.43 3.62 -8.09
N ALA A 13 18.60 3.91 -8.67
CA ALA A 13 19.65 4.67 -7.98
C ALA A 13 19.13 6.05 -7.53
N ARG A 14 18.42 6.75 -8.43
CA ARG A 14 17.80 8.05 -8.13
C ARG A 14 16.78 7.96 -7.00
N LEU A 15 15.88 6.97 -7.06
CA LEU A 15 14.88 6.74 -6.01
C LEU A 15 15.54 6.62 -4.63
N TYR A 16 16.56 5.77 -4.51
CA TYR A 16 17.27 5.57 -3.25
C TYR A 16 18.17 6.75 -2.85
N GLU A 17 18.66 7.55 -3.79
CA GLU A 17 19.35 8.83 -3.50
C GLU A 17 18.38 9.82 -2.85
N ARG A 18 17.18 10.00 -3.41
CA ARG A 18 16.14 10.90 -2.86
C ARG A 18 15.71 10.50 -1.46
N VAL A 19 15.51 9.20 -1.23
CA VAL A 19 15.21 8.67 0.12
C VAL A 19 16.30 9.05 1.12
N ARG A 20 17.57 8.92 0.74
CA ARG A 20 18.73 9.27 1.59
C ARG A 20 18.86 10.79 1.80
N GLU A 21 18.61 11.60 0.78
CA GLU A 21 18.57 13.07 0.88
C GLU A 21 17.52 13.55 1.89
N LEU A 22 16.40 12.82 1.99
CA LEU A 22 15.35 13.08 2.98
C LEU A 22 15.66 12.50 4.38
N GLY A 23 16.83 11.89 4.58
CA GLY A 23 17.28 11.39 5.88
C GLY A 23 16.76 10.00 6.27
N TYR A 24 16.19 9.24 5.32
CA TYR A 24 15.70 7.89 5.59
C TYR A 24 16.74 6.84 5.18
N SER A 25 16.80 5.75 5.96
CA SER A 25 17.73 4.63 5.73
C SER A 25 17.25 3.64 4.67
N SER A 26 15.94 3.62 4.37
CA SER A 26 15.32 2.76 3.37
C SER A 26 14.05 3.41 2.80
N LEU A 27 13.60 2.95 1.64
CA LEU A 27 12.36 3.41 1.03
C LEU A 27 11.16 3.03 1.91
N THR A 28 11.22 1.85 2.53
CA THR A 28 10.25 1.35 3.51
C THR A 28 10.14 2.30 4.71
N ALA A 29 11.27 2.74 5.30
CA ALA A 29 11.26 3.70 6.41
C ALA A 29 10.66 5.07 6.00
N PHE A 30 10.98 5.54 4.79
CA PHE A 30 10.38 6.74 4.22
C PHE A 30 8.86 6.60 4.10
N ALA A 31 8.39 5.49 3.51
CA ALA A 31 6.98 5.22 3.28
C ALA A 31 6.22 5.05 4.62
N GLU A 32 6.81 4.39 5.60
CA GLU A 32 6.19 4.15 6.93
C GLU A 32 6.08 5.40 7.78
N SER A 33 6.91 6.41 7.57
CA SER A 33 6.70 7.71 8.22
C SER A 33 5.47 8.46 7.69
N ARG A 34 4.85 7.96 6.61
CA ARG A 34 3.64 8.51 5.98
C ARG A 34 2.69 7.36 5.61
N PRO A 35 2.18 6.60 6.59
CA PRO A 35 1.52 5.32 6.33
C PRO A 35 0.24 5.43 5.50
N THR A 36 -0.45 6.57 5.57
CA THR A 36 -1.71 6.84 4.86
C THR A 36 -1.54 7.56 3.52
N ALA A 37 -0.32 8.00 3.16
CA ALA A 37 -0.09 8.73 1.92
C ALA A 37 -0.23 7.80 0.70
N SER A 38 -0.80 8.25 -0.41
CA SER A 38 -0.86 7.43 -1.63
C SER A 38 0.53 7.21 -2.24
N LEU A 39 0.65 6.23 -3.14
CA LEU A 39 1.91 6.03 -3.89
C LEU A 39 2.27 7.24 -4.76
N VAL A 40 1.28 8.00 -5.21
CA VAL A 40 1.48 9.24 -5.98
C VAL A 40 2.04 10.33 -5.07
N GLU A 41 1.46 10.55 -3.89
CA GLU A 41 1.95 11.53 -2.92
C GLU A 41 3.37 11.19 -2.45
N LEU A 42 3.68 9.92 -2.20
CA LEU A 42 5.05 9.48 -1.89
C LEU A 42 6.02 9.80 -3.02
N ALA A 43 5.61 9.59 -4.27
CA ALA A 43 6.43 9.88 -5.44
C ALA A 43 6.66 11.39 -5.61
N GLU A 44 5.64 12.22 -5.36
CA GLU A 44 5.75 13.68 -5.40
C GLU A 44 6.76 14.21 -4.38
N VAL A 45 6.78 13.65 -3.17
CA VAL A 45 7.77 14.01 -2.14
C VAL A 45 9.18 13.59 -2.54
N LEU A 46 9.35 12.45 -3.20
CA LEU A 46 10.66 11.95 -3.63
C LEU A 46 11.19 12.68 -4.88
N GLY A 47 10.31 13.19 -5.73
CA GLY A 47 10.70 13.94 -6.91
C GLY A 47 9.51 14.19 -7.83
N GLN A 48 8.91 15.37 -7.70
CA GLN A 48 7.76 15.80 -8.49
C GLN A 48 8.01 15.63 -10.01
N GLY A 49 7.24 14.75 -10.64
CA GLY A 49 7.34 14.44 -12.08
C GLY A 49 8.56 13.59 -12.47
N ASP A 50 9.49 13.33 -11.55
CA ASP A 50 10.71 12.55 -11.79
C ASP A 50 10.58 11.11 -11.26
N ILE A 51 9.82 10.90 -10.20
CA ILE A 51 9.49 9.58 -9.67
C ILE A 51 8.01 9.30 -9.90
N ALA A 52 7.68 8.08 -10.34
CA ALA A 52 6.30 7.62 -10.49
C ALA A 52 5.89 6.71 -9.32
N GLY A 53 4.60 6.69 -8.96
CA GLY A 53 4.09 5.83 -7.88
C GLY A 53 4.39 4.34 -8.09
N VAL A 54 4.37 3.86 -9.34
CA VAL A 54 4.75 2.46 -9.67
C VAL A 54 6.23 2.17 -9.38
N GLN A 55 7.12 3.16 -9.47
CA GLN A 55 8.54 3.00 -9.13
C GLN A 55 8.73 2.92 -7.62
N VAL A 56 7.99 3.74 -6.86
CA VAL A 56 7.93 3.65 -5.40
C VAL A 56 7.46 2.26 -4.99
N PHE A 57 6.35 1.79 -5.56
CA PHE A 57 5.81 0.47 -5.24
C PHE A 57 6.78 -0.67 -5.58
N ARG A 58 7.44 -0.62 -6.75
CA ARG A 58 8.47 -1.61 -7.11
C ARG A 58 9.62 -1.64 -6.11
N GLY A 59 10.13 -0.47 -5.71
CA GLY A 59 11.18 -0.40 -4.68
C GLY A 59 10.73 -0.97 -3.33
N LEU A 60 9.48 -0.72 -2.93
CA LEU A 60 8.92 -1.27 -1.70
C LEU A 60 8.80 -2.80 -1.75
N VAL A 61 8.36 -3.36 -2.89
CA VAL A 61 8.34 -4.81 -3.11
C VAL A 61 9.75 -5.40 -3.01
N GLU A 62 10.73 -4.81 -3.69
CA GLU A 62 12.12 -5.29 -3.65
C GLU A 62 12.71 -5.28 -2.22
N GLU A 63 12.47 -4.23 -1.44
CA GLU A 63 12.90 -4.18 -0.05
C GLU A 63 12.17 -5.20 0.83
N ALA A 64 10.85 -5.33 0.67
CA ALA A 64 10.05 -6.27 1.44
C ALA A 64 10.40 -7.73 1.14
N GLU A 65 10.67 -8.07 -0.12
CA GLU A 65 11.15 -9.41 -0.52
C GLU A 65 12.51 -9.71 0.12
N ARG A 66 13.45 -8.76 0.05
CA ARG A 66 14.78 -8.92 0.65
C ARG A 66 14.74 -9.05 2.18
N ALA A 67 13.81 -8.36 2.82
CA ALA A 67 13.63 -8.39 4.27
C ALA A 67 12.69 -9.49 4.77
N HIS A 68 12.09 -10.29 3.86
CA HIS A 68 11.04 -11.27 4.19
C HIS A 68 9.82 -10.65 4.89
N GLN A 69 9.41 -9.44 4.47
CA GLN A 69 8.32 -8.67 5.05
C GLN A 69 7.19 -8.37 4.05
N VAL A 70 7.01 -9.22 3.03
CA VAL A 70 6.00 -9.00 1.97
C VAL A 70 4.59 -8.93 2.54
N THR A 71 4.24 -9.76 3.53
CA THR A 71 2.92 -9.68 4.18
C THR A 71 2.70 -8.33 4.85
N ARG A 72 3.73 -7.79 5.51
CA ARG A 72 3.66 -6.46 6.13
C ARG A 72 3.54 -5.35 5.08
N LEU A 73 4.23 -5.46 3.93
CA LEU A 73 4.03 -4.56 2.79
C LEU A 73 2.58 -4.60 2.28
N VAL A 74 1.98 -5.80 2.16
CA VAL A 74 0.59 -5.96 1.72
C VAL A 74 -0.37 -5.25 2.69
N ARG A 75 -0.14 -5.36 4.00
CA ARG A 75 -0.88 -4.59 5.03
C ARG A 75 -0.65 -3.08 4.87
N SER A 76 0.58 -2.64 4.66
CA SER A 76 0.89 -1.22 4.41
C SER A 76 0.18 -0.68 3.16
N GLN A 77 0.09 -1.47 2.09
CA GLN A 77 -0.62 -1.05 0.89
C GLN A 77 -2.12 -0.93 1.14
N PHE A 78 -2.72 -1.86 1.89
CA PHE A 78 -4.14 -1.75 2.29
C PHE A 78 -4.43 -0.41 2.99
N VAL A 79 -3.57 0.00 3.93
CA VAL A 79 -3.73 1.27 4.66
C VAL A 79 -3.77 2.47 3.72
N ARG A 80 -2.93 2.49 2.67
CA ARG A 80 -2.89 3.56 1.67
C ARG A 80 -4.17 3.58 0.84
N GLU A 81 -4.55 2.43 0.28
CA GLU A 81 -5.75 2.31 -0.56
C GLU A 81 -7.02 2.68 0.22
N LEU A 82 -7.13 2.24 1.48
CA LEU A 82 -8.27 2.57 2.33
C LEU A 82 -8.29 4.05 2.70
N SER A 83 -7.13 4.65 3.02
CA SER A 83 -7.07 6.07 3.36
C SER A 83 -7.43 6.98 2.19
N GLU A 84 -7.03 6.60 0.98
CA GLU A 84 -7.31 7.33 -0.26
C GLU A 84 -8.77 7.15 -0.71
N GLY A 85 -9.25 5.91 -0.79
CA GLY A 85 -10.59 5.63 -1.31
C GLY A 85 -11.72 5.74 -0.29
N LEU A 86 -11.44 5.60 1.00
CA LEU A 86 -12.41 5.73 2.10
C LEU A 86 -11.88 6.67 3.19
N PRO A 87 -11.80 7.99 2.92
CA PRO A 87 -11.20 8.95 3.85
C PRO A 87 -11.94 9.05 5.19
N GLN A 88 -13.21 8.67 5.26
CA GLN A 88 -13.99 8.61 6.51
C GLN A 88 -13.92 7.24 7.21
N GLY A 89 -13.11 6.30 6.70
CA GLY A 89 -13.02 4.93 7.16
C GLY A 89 -14.15 4.05 6.62
N TRP A 90 -14.23 2.84 7.17
CA TRP A 90 -15.22 1.85 6.74
C TRP A 90 -16.67 2.36 6.88
N PRO A 91 -17.54 2.16 5.89
CA PRO A 91 -18.91 2.68 5.94
C PRO A 91 -19.75 1.98 7.02
N PRO A 92 -20.73 2.67 7.62
CA PRO A 92 -21.62 2.08 8.63
C PRO A 92 -22.58 1.03 8.06
N VAL A 93 -22.90 1.11 6.76
CA VAL A 93 -23.77 0.20 6.03
C VAL A 93 -23.15 -0.03 4.66
N LEU A 94 -23.18 -1.28 4.16
CA LEU A 94 -22.78 -1.64 2.80
C LEU A 94 -24.02 -1.70 1.89
N ASP A 95 -24.48 -0.54 1.44
CA ASP A 95 -25.48 -0.39 0.38
C ASP A 95 -24.83 -0.36 -1.02
N ASP A 96 -25.60 -0.21 -2.09
CA ASP A 96 -25.06 -0.31 -3.46
C ASP A 96 -23.96 0.72 -3.77
N GLU A 97 -24.04 1.93 -3.21
CA GLU A 97 -23.05 3.00 -3.42
C GLU A 97 -21.78 2.70 -2.62
N THR A 98 -21.91 2.55 -1.31
CA THR A 98 -20.77 2.29 -0.41
C THR A 98 -20.08 0.96 -0.70
N ARG A 99 -20.84 -0.04 -1.17
CA ARG A 99 -20.29 -1.34 -1.60
C ARG A 99 -19.41 -1.20 -2.84
N MET A 100 -19.77 -0.31 -3.78
CA MET A 100 -18.94 -0.04 -4.95
C MET A 100 -17.61 0.61 -4.53
N ASP A 101 -17.65 1.61 -3.65
CA ASP A 101 -16.44 2.28 -3.15
C ASP A 101 -15.50 1.30 -2.43
N VAL A 102 -16.05 0.49 -1.53
CA VAL A 102 -15.29 -0.58 -0.85
C VAL A 102 -14.73 -1.57 -1.88
N ALA A 103 -15.52 -1.99 -2.87
CA ALA A 103 -15.05 -2.92 -3.89
C ALA A 103 -13.90 -2.34 -4.75
N LEU A 104 -13.93 -1.03 -5.06
CA LEU A 104 -12.85 -0.35 -5.77
C LEU A 104 -11.56 -0.33 -4.96
N VAL A 105 -11.64 0.01 -3.67
CA VAL A 105 -10.48 0.00 -2.76
C VAL A 105 -9.89 -1.40 -2.63
N LEU A 106 -10.72 -2.41 -2.35
CA LEU A 106 -10.26 -3.79 -2.20
C LEU A 106 -9.74 -4.38 -3.52
N GLY A 107 -10.29 -3.94 -4.65
CA GLY A 107 -9.82 -4.29 -5.98
C GLY A 107 -8.45 -3.67 -6.29
N SER A 108 -8.25 -2.40 -5.94
CA SER A 108 -6.96 -1.71 -6.08
C SER A 108 -5.89 -2.38 -5.21
N TRP A 109 -6.22 -2.64 -3.93
CA TRP A 109 -5.34 -3.37 -3.02
C TRP A 109 -4.92 -4.74 -3.57
N PHE A 110 -5.88 -5.50 -4.10
CA PHE A 110 -5.58 -6.77 -4.78
C PHE A 110 -4.67 -6.57 -6.00
N GLY A 111 -4.90 -5.53 -6.80
CA GLY A 111 -4.09 -5.17 -7.97
C GLY A 111 -2.63 -4.86 -7.64
N PHE A 112 -2.37 -4.23 -6.49
CA PHE A 112 -1.01 -4.00 -5.98
C PHE A 112 -0.45 -5.21 -5.23
N THR A 113 -1.22 -6.25 -4.95
CA THR A 113 -0.71 -7.40 -4.19
C THR A 113 0.23 -8.27 -5.04
N PRO A 114 1.47 -8.57 -4.58
CA PRO A 114 2.35 -9.51 -5.24
C PRO A 114 1.68 -10.87 -5.45
N VAL A 115 1.95 -11.53 -6.59
CA VAL A 115 1.27 -12.79 -6.98
C VAL A 115 1.34 -13.86 -5.89
N THR A 116 2.45 -13.91 -5.16
CA THR A 116 2.67 -14.83 -4.03
C THR A 116 1.66 -14.67 -2.90
N HIS A 117 1.06 -13.48 -2.75
CA HIS A 117 0.14 -13.12 -1.66
C HIS A 117 -1.32 -12.95 -2.11
N GLN A 118 -1.62 -12.99 -3.41
CA GLN A 118 -2.98 -12.73 -3.92
C GLN A 118 -4.03 -13.71 -3.37
N ALA A 119 -3.67 -14.98 -3.15
CA ALA A 119 -4.60 -15.95 -2.55
C ALA A 119 -5.03 -15.54 -1.14
N ARG A 120 -4.09 -15.04 -0.34
CA ARG A 120 -4.31 -14.58 1.04
C ARG A 120 -5.14 -13.30 1.05
N VAL A 121 -4.84 -12.35 0.17
CA VAL A 121 -5.62 -11.11 0.02
C VAL A 121 -7.04 -11.38 -0.47
N ARG A 122 -7.24 -12.36 -1.37
CA ARG A 122 -8.59 -12.78 -1.78
C ARG A 122 -9.40 -13.29 -0.59
N GLN A 123 -8.78 -14.07 0.29
CA GLN A 123 -9.42 -14.56 1.51
C GLN A 123 -9.72 -13.41 2.48
N ALA A 124 -8.78 -12.48 2.68
CA ALA A 124 -8.99 -11.30 3.51
C ALA A 124 -10.12 -10.40 2.98
N ASN A 125 -10.21 -10.21 1.65
CA ASN A 125 -11.32 -9.48 1.02
C ASN A 125 -12.66 -10.16 1.28
N ALA A 126 -12.73 -11.49 1.15
CA ALA A 126 -13.96 -12.23 1.44
C ALA A 126 -14.36 -12.09 2.92
N GLU A 127 -13.38 -12.12 3.83
CA GLU A 127 -13.59 -11.94 5.26
C GLU A 127 -14.10 -10.54 5.60
N LEU A 128 -13.54 -9.49 4.99
CA LEU A 128 -14.00 -8.11 5.15
C LEU A 128 -15.44 -7.90 4.67
N PHE A 129 -15.88 -8.62 3.63
CA PHE A 129 -17.28 -8.57 3.19
C PHE A 129 -18.22 -9.39 4.08
N ALA A 130 -17.76 -10.53 4.60
CA ALA A 130 -18.56 -11.39 5.46
C ALA A 130 -18.71 -10.80 6.87
N HIS A 131 -17.64 -10.21 7.39
CA HIS A 131 -17.52 -9.64 8.72
C HIS A 131 -16.93 -8.22 8.63
N PRO A 132 -17.74 -7.24 8.21
CA PRO A 132 -17.27 -5.87 8.02
C PRO A 132 -16.74 -5.29 9.34
N PRO A 133 -15.63 -4.53 9.30
CA PRO A 133 -15.13 -3.82 10.46
C PRO A 133 -16.12 -2.75 10.96
N PRO A 134 -15.90 -2.24 12.19
CA PRO A 134 -16.72 -1.16 12.73
C PRO A 134 -16.74 0.06 11.82
N ALA A 135 -17.88 0.79 11.83
CA ALA A 135 -18.01 2.05 11.12
C ALA A 135 -16.89 3.04 11.53
N GLY A 136 -16.29 3.68 10.53
CA GLY A 136 -15.17 4.60 10.74
C GLY A 136 -13.83 3.91 11.01
N TRP A 137 -13.76 2.58 10.99
CA TRP A 137 -12.48 1.88 11.10
C TRP A 137 -11.58 2.29 9.92
N ARG A 138 -10.39 2.79 10.28
CA ARG A 138 -9.37 3.25 9.35
C ARG A 138 -8.01 3.00 10.00
N PRO A 139 -7.29 1.93 9.62
CA PRO A 139 -6.00 1.62 10.19
C PRO A 139 -5.03 2.76 9.87
N LEU A 140 -4.22 3.16 10.84
CA LEU A 140 -3.20 4.22 10.68
C LEU A 140 -1.81 3.66 10.38
N GLY A 141 -1.69 2.34 10.24
CA GLY A 141 -0.44 1.66 9.95
C GLY A 141 -0.64 0.16 9.73
N PRO A 142 0.39 -0.54 9.23
CA PRO A 142 0.28 -1.96 8.88
C PRO A 142 0.02 -2.86 10.09
N ASP A 143 0.36 -2.41 11.29
CA ASP A 143 0.28 -3.20 12.52
C ASP A 143 -1.05 -3.04 13.27
N ASP A 144 -2.07 -2.49 12.60
CA ASP A 144 -3.46 -2.51 13.08
C ASP A 144 -3.89 -3.94 13.44
N GLU A 145 -4.60 -4.07 14.56
CA GLU A 145 -4.96 -5.36 15.15
C GLU A 145 -5.78 -6.22 14.17
N LEU A 146 -6.78 -5.64 13.52
CA LEU A 146 -7.62 -6.36 12.56
C LEU A 146 -6.81 -6.78 11.34
N LEU A 147 -5.92 -5.92 10.83
CA LEU A 147 -5.05 -6.26 9.72
C LEU A 147 -4.11 -7.42 10.06
N ARG A 148 -3.58 -7.48 11.28
CA ARG A 148 -2.73 -8.58 11.74
C ARG A 148 -3.50 -9.89 11.88
N THR A 149 -4.79 -9.82 12.23
CA THR A 149 -5.67 -11.01 12.24
C THR A 149 -5.99 -11.49 10.83
N LEU A 150 -6.30 -10.58 9.90
CA LEU A 150 -6.63 -10.91 8.51
C LEU A 150 -5.43 -11.42 7.71
N LEU A 151 -4.25 -10.83 7.95
CA LEU A 151 -3.00 -11.13 7.26
C LEU A 151 -1.86 -11.26 8.28
N PRO A 152 -1.80 -12.39 9.01
CA PRO A 152 -0.75 -12.64 9.98
C PRO A 152 0.61 -12.75 9.28
N ASP A 153 1.69 -12.36 9.93
CA ASP A 153 3.04 -12.55 9.39
C ASP A 153 3.29 -14.02 9.08
N GLU A 154 4.09 -14.27 8.03
CA GLU A 154 4.53 -15.63 7.73
C GLU A 154 5.44 -16.11 8.88
N GLU A 155 5.13 -17.27 9.44
CA GLU A 155 5.99 -17.90 10.44
C GLU A 155 7.36 -18.17 9.80
N ALA A 156 8.42 -17.73 10.46
CA ALA A 156 9.80 -17.89 10.03
C ALA A 156 10.29 -19.34 10.13
#